data_AF-A0A8T7E5I5-F1
#
_entry.id   AF-A0A8T7E5I5-F1
#
_cell.length_a   1.000
_cell.length_b   1.000
_cell.length_c   1.000
_cell.angle_alpha   90.00
_cell.angle_beta   90.00
_cell.angle_gamma   90.00
#
_symmetry.space_group_name_H-M   'P 1'
#
loop_
_entity.id
_entity.type
_entity.pdbx_description
1 polymer ?
#
loop_
_entity_poly.entity_id
_entity_poly.type
_entity_poly.pdbx_seq_one_letter_code
_entity_poly.pdbx_strand_id
1 'polypeptide(L)'
;MTRAFTVTVVAAALASAMLARTIEAPPPPSAPLASVLELVRERESDLPVPAGFVVRDLGARYGYYNPFTDRITVDDVFLAGADCARMQKLYEILVHEAWHRREPVRAVLAPWRHPHIDAAAAQRAALARPVIAACSDLEPG
;
A
#
# COMPACT_ATOMS: atom_id res chain seq x y z
N MET A 1 28.06 -59.49 -13.19
CA MET A 1 28.69 -58.18 -13.51
C MET A 1 27.68 -57.07 -13.23
N THR A 2 28.19 -55.95 -12.73
CA THR A 2 27.60 -55.03 -11.75
C THR A 2 26.67 -53.96 -12.34
N ARG A 3 25.64 -53.56 -11.59
CA ARG A 3 24.74 -52.40 -11.85
C ARG A 3 25.46 -51.06 -11.59
N ALA A 4 25.12 -50.03 -12.37
CA ALA A 4 25.26 -48.61 -12.01
C ALA A 4 24.05 -47.87 -12.62
N PHE A 5 22.96 -47.63 -11.89
CA PHE A 5 22.67 -46.54 -10.94
C PHE A 5 22.67 -45.13 -11.55
N THR A 6 21.45 -44.70 -11.81
CA THR A 6 20.93 -43.39 -12.18
C THR A 6 21.42 -42.29 -11.23
N VAL A 7 22.15 -41.29 -11.74
CA VAL A 7 22.43 -40.05 -11.00
C VAL A 7 22.38 -38.87 -11.97
N THR A 8 21.18 -38.40 -12.37
CA THR A 8 21.03 -37.05 -12.94
C THR A 8 19.59 -36.52 -12.87
N VAL A 9 18.88 -36.63 -11.73
CA VAL A 9 17.55 -36.00 -11.61
C VAL A 9 17.28 -35.42 -10.21
N VAL A 10 18.26 -34.77 -9.59
CA VAL A 10 18.02 -34.05 -8.31
C VAL A 10 18.37 -32.56 -8.38
N ALA A 11 19.29 -32.14 -9.25
CA ALA A 11 19.68 -30.72 -9.37
C ALA A 11 18.61 -29.82 -10.03
N ALA A 12 17.82 -30.32 -10.98
CA ALA A 12 16.83 -29.48 -11.68
C ALA A 12 15.56 -29.18 -10.85
N ALA A 13 15.22 -30.05 -9.89
CA ALA A 13 14.03 -29.88 -9.06
C ALA A 13 14.21 -28.78 -8.00
N LEU A 14 15.40 -28.66 -7.41
CA LEU A 14 15.69 -27.62 -6.40
C LEU A 14 15.80 -26.22 -7.01
N ALA A 15 16.33 -26.10 -8.24
CA ALA A 15 16.36 -24.82 -8.95
C ALA A 15 14.96 -24.35 -9.38
N SER A 16 14.08 -25.28 -9.75
CA SER A 16 12.69 -24.96 -10.14
C SER A 16 11.82 -24.62 -8.93
N ALA A 17 12.07 -25.24 -7.77
CA ALA A 17 11.34 -24.95 -6.52
C ALA A 17 11.68 -23.58 -5.91
N MET A 18 12.88 -23.02 -6.16
CA MET A 18 13.25 -21.69 -5.65
C MET A 18 12.79 -20.53 -6.54
N LEU A 19 12.52 -20.78 -7.83
CA LEU A 19 11.97 -19.79 -8.76
C LEU A 19 10.44 -19.76 -8.79
N ALA A 20 9.79 -20.80 -8.26
CA ALA A 20 8.35 -20.85 -8.01
C ALA A 20 7.99 -20.31 -6.61
N ARG A 21 8.72 -19.30 -6.10
CA ARG A 21 8.08 -18.31 -5.23
C ARG A 21 7.02 -17.67 -6.12
N THR A 22 5.82 -18.22 -6.07
CA THR A 22 4.63 -17.63 -6.66
C THR A 22 4.73 -16.15 -6.37
N ILE A 23 4.83 -15.34 -7.43
CA ILE A 23 4.47 -13.93 -7.32
C ILE A 23 2.96 -14.00 -7.12
N GLU A 24 2.57 -14.32 -5.90
CA GLU A 24 1.18 -14.27 -5.48
C GLU A 24 0.78 -12.84 -5.80
N ALA A 25 -0.20 -12.71 -6.70
CA ALA A 25 -0.78 -11.42 -6.97
C ALA A 25 -1.13 -10.82 -5.60
N PRO A 26 -0.79 -9.54 -5.36
CA PRO A 26 -1.09 -8.94 -4.07
C PRO A 26 -2.57 -9.20 -3.77
N PRO A 27 -2.92 -9.60 -2.53
CA PRO A 27 -4.30 -9.85 -2.19
C PRO A 27 -5.15 -8.66 -2.64
N PRO A 28 -6.37 -8.90 -3.15
CA PRO A 28 -7.24 -7.79 -3.51
C PRO A 28 -7.34 -6.83 -2.32
N PRO A 29 -7.36 -5.51 -2.56
CA PRO A 29 -7.45 -4.55 -1.47
C PRO A 29 -8.66 -4.89 -0.61
N SER A 30 -8.51 -4.80 0.71
CA SER A 30 -9.66 -4.93 1.60
C SER A 30 -10.74 -3.93 1.17
N ALA A 31 -12.03 -4.25 1.37
CA ALA A 31 -13.13 -3.34 1.03
C ALA A 31 -12.90 -1.91 1.58
N PRO A 32 -12.39 -1.72 2.82
CA PRO A 32 -11.96 -0.41 3.33
C PRO A 32 -10.91 0.30 2.48
N LEU A 33 -9.85 -0.41 2.05
CA LEU A 33 -8.79 0.15 1.23
C LEU A 33 -9.34 0.56 -0.15
N ALA A 34 -10.17 -0.29 -0.76
CA ALA A 34 -10.81 0.03 -2.03
C ALA A 34 -11.67 1.30 -1.95
N SER A 35 -12.55 1.41 -0.94
CA SER A 35 -13.42 2.58 -0.75
C SER A 35 -12.63 3.87 -0.51
N VAL A 36 -11.59 3.83 0.33
CA VAL A 36 -10.76 5.02 0.58
C VAL A 36 -9.98 5.41 -0.69
N LEU A 37 -9.52 4.45 -1.47
CA LEU A 37 -8.83 4.72 -2.73
C LEU A 37 -9.74 5.37 -3.77
N GLU A 38 -10.98 4.91 -3.90
CA GLU A 38 -11.97 5.55 -4.75
C GLU A 38 -12.24 6.98 -4.30
N LEU A 39 -12.44 7.21 -3.00
CA LEU A 39 -12.66 8.54 -2.44
C LEU A 39 -11.48 9.49 -2.70
N VAL A 40 -10.24 9.00 -2.53
CA VAL A 40 -9.03 9.79 -2.82
C VAL A 40 -8.96 10.14 -4.31
N ARG A 41 -9.29 9.20 -5.22
CA ARG A 41 -9.30 9.46 -6.67
C ARG A 41 -10.37 10.48 -7.08
N GLU A 42 -11.53 10.44 -6.42
CA GLU A 42 -12.63 11.37 -6.68
C GLU A 42 -12.29 12.80 -6.20
N ARG A 43 -11.76 12.93 -4.98
CA ARG A 43 -11.56 14.24 -4.34
C ARG A 43 -10.23 14.89 -4.65
N GLU A 44 -9.20 14.11 -4.94
CA GLU A 44 -7.82 14.59 -5.07
C GLU A 44 -7.36 14.50 -6.53
N SER A 45 -8.23 14.87 -7.47
CA SER A 45 -7.99 14.77 -8.92
C SER A 45 -6.78 15.59 -9.39
N ASP A 46 -6.33 16.57 -8.61
CA ASP A 46 -5.13 17.37 -8.88
C ASP A 46 -3.83 16.71 -8.38
N LEU A 47 -3.92 15.59 -7.65
CA LEU A 47 -2.78 14.82 -7.18
C LEU A 47 -2.57 13.56 -8.03
N PRO A 48 -1.31 13.20 -8.32
CA PRO A 48 -1.00 11.93 -8.96
C PRO A 48 -1.16 10.80 -7.95
N VAL A 49 -2.39 10.30 -7.77
CA VAL A 49 -2.68 9.14 -6.92
C VAL A 49 -2.26 7.85 -7.65
N PRO A 50 -1.49 6.94 -7.02
CA PRO A 50 -1.09 5.67 -7.64
C PRO A 50 -2.28 4.79 -8.06
N ALA A 51 -2.11 4.14 -9.21
CA ALA A 51 -3.06 3.13 -9.67
C ALA A 51 -2.88 1.80 -8.91
N GLY A 52 -1.65 1.50 -8.48
CA GLY A 52 -1.25 0.23 -7.88
C GLY A 52 -0.87 0.33 -6.40
N PHE A 53 -1.23 -0.71 -5.65
CA PHE A 53 -0.98 -0.85 -4.22
C PHE A 53 -0.34 -2.20 -3.91
N VAL A 54 0.39 -2.24 -2.81
CA VAL A 54 0.85 -3.50 -2.20
C VAL A 54 0.45 -3.50 -0.74
N VAL A 55 -0.15 -4.58 -0.28
CA VAL A 55 -0.48 -4.79 1.13
C VAL A 55 0.51 -5.80 1.71
N ARG A 56 1.17 -5.46 2.82
CA ARG A 56 2.10 -6.34 3.55
C ARG A 56 2.36 -5.77 4.95
N ASP A 57 2.85 -6.59 5.87
CA ASP A 57 3.36 -6.13 7.17
C ASP A 57 4.54 -5.16 7.00
N LEU A 58 4.36 -3.94 7.52
CA LEU A 58 5.34 -2.85 7.55
C LEU A 58 5.87 -2.56 8.96
N GLY A 59 5.42 -3.30 9.98
CA GLY A 59 5.79 -3.14 11.38
C GLY A 59 5.37 -1.78 11.95
N ALA A 60 6.32 -0.84 12.02
CA ALA A 60 6.12 0.47 12.66
C ALA A 60 5.61 1.57 11.71
N ARG A 61 5.33 1.24 10.44
CA ARG A 61 4.85 2.20 9.43
C ARG A 61 3.46 1.83 8.98
N TYR A 62 2.65 2.82 8.63
CA TYR A 62 1.32 2.59 8.07
C TYR A 62 1.32 2.48 6.53
N GLY A 63 2.28 3.13 5.87
CA GLY A 63 2.43 3.06 4.43
C GLY A 63 3.64 3.87 3.93
N TYR A 64 3.97 3.71 2.66
CA TYR A 64 4.94 4.55 1.94
C TYR A 64 4.80 4.42 0.41
N TYR A 65 5.14 5.48 -0.32
CA TYR A 65 5.30 5.47 -1.77
C TYR A 65 6.68 4.96 -2.16
N ASN A 66 6.72 4.05 -3.15
CA ASN A 66 7.96 3.62 -3.78
C ASN A 66 8.11 4.27 -5.17
N PRO A 67 9.04 5.24 -5.35
CA PRO A 67 9.24 5.93 -6.62
C PRO A 67 9.78 5.02 -7.74
N PHE A 68 10.36 3.87 -7.41
CA PHE A 68 10.92 2.94 -8.39
C PHE A 68 9.89 1.96 -8.95
N THR A 69 8.84 1.65 -8.17
CA THR A 69 7.78 0.73 -8.61
C THR A 69 6.46 1.43 -8.90
N ASP A 70 6.39 2.73 -8.63
CA ASP A 70 5.20 3.57 -8.75
C ASP A 70 3.99 3.03 -7.98
N ARG A 71 4.23 2.48 -6.79
CA ARG A 71 3.21 1.85 -5.93
C ARG A 71 3.25 2.44 -4.53
N ILE A 72 2.08 2.50 -3.90
CA ILE A 72 2.00 2.71 -2.44
C ILE A 72 1.94 1.34 -1.77
N THR A 73 2.79 1.15 -0.77
CA THR A 73 2.69 0.01 0.13
C THR A 73 1.93 0.44 1.38
N VAL A 74 0.96 -0.36 1.82
CA VAL A 74 0.15 -0.12 3.03
C VAL A 74 0.29 -1.32 3.96
N ASP A 75 0.33 -1.04 5.26
CA ASP A 75 0.45 -2.03 6.32
C ASP A 75 -0.82 -2.88 6.45
N ASP A 76 -0.67 -4.21 6.50
CA ASP A 76 -1.80 -5.15 6.58
C ASP A 76 -2.45 -5.16 7.98
N VAL A 77 -1.67 -5.05 9.05
CA VAL A 77 -2.16 -4.95 10.43
C VAL A 77 -3.00 -3.69 10.62
N PHE A 78 -2.55 -2.57 10.05
CA PHE A 78 -3.30 -1.32 10.03
C PHE A 78 -4.64 -1.45 9.30
N LEU A 79 -4.68 -2.20 8.19
CA LEU A 79 -5.90 -2.45 7.42
C LEU A 79 -6.85 -3.46 8.10
N ALA A 80 -6.34 -4.34 8.97
CA ALA A 80 -7.14 -5.36 9.65
C ALA A 80 -8.11 -4.77 10.69
N GLY A 81 -7.87 -3.56 11.19
CA GLY A 81 -8.80 -2.84 12.07
C GLY A 81 -9.53 -1.73 11.32
N ALA A 82 -10.58 -2.02 10.58
CA ALA A 82 -11.24 -1.00 9.76
C ALA A 82 -12.21 -0.12 10.57
N ASP A 83 -11.70 0.82 11.36
CA ASP A 83 -12.52 1.87 11.97
C ASP A 83 -12.39 3.21 11.23
N CYS A 84 -13.33 4.14 11.48
CA CYS A 84 -13.34 5.45 10.84
C CYS A 84 -12.04 6.24 11.07
N ALA A 85 -11.40 6.10 12.23
CA ALA A 85 -10.16 6.80 12.54
C ALA A 85 -8.99 6.26 11.69
N ARG A 86 -8.95 4.96 11.45
CA ARG A 86 -7.97 4.31 10.57
C ARG A 86 -8.28 4.56 9.10
N MET A 87 -9.55 4.59 8.68
CA MET A 87 -9.91 5.04 7.31
C MET A 87 -9.50 6.49 7.08
N GLN A 88 -9.72 7.36 8.07
CA GLN A 88 -9.27 8.75 8.03
C GLN A 88 -7.75 8.85 7.92
N LYS A 89 -7.03 8.04 8.69
CA LYS A 89 -5.57 8.01 8.63
C LYS A 89 -5.06 7.41 7.32
N LEU A 90 -5.75 6.42 6.76
CA LEU A 90 -5.44 5.83 5.46
C LEU A 90 -5.59 6.89 4.35
N TYR A 91 -6.68 7.66 4.37
CA TYR A 91 -6.87 8.77 3.43
C TYR A 91 -5.71 9.77 3.51
N GLU A 92 -5.34 10.19 4.73
CA GLU A 92 -4.21 11.10 4.97
C GLU A 92 -2.89 10.54 4.41
N ILE A 93 -2.60 9.26 4.65
CA ILE A 93 -1.40 8.59 4.11
C ILE A 93 -1.43 8.59 2.59
N LEU A 94 -2.55 8.21 1.97
CA LEU A 94 -2.64 8.15 0.51
C LEU A 94 -2.45 9.53 -0.14
N VAL A 95 -2.98 10.59 0.46
CA VAL A 95 -2.76 11.97 0.03
C VAL A 95 -1.30 12.39 0.24
N HIS A 96 -0.71 12.05 1.38
CA HIS A 96 0.71 12.31 1.68
C HIS A 96 1.62 11.66 0.62
N GLU A 97 1.38 10.38 0.32
CA GLU A 97 2.14 9.64 -0.68
C GLU A 97 1.91 10.15 -2.12
N ALA A 98 0.70 10.63 -2.44
CA ALA A 98 0.44 11.27 -3.73
C ALA A 98 1.18 12.61 -3.90
N TRP A 99 1.43 13.34 -2.81
CA TRP A 99 2.27 14.53 -2.82
C TRP A 99 3.73 14.21 -3.11
N HIS A 100 4.26 13.11 -2.57
CA HIS A 100 5.60 12.64 -2.91
C HIS A 100 5.77 12.36 -4.40
N ARG A 101 4.72 11.93 -5.09
CA ARG A 101 4.72 11.76 -6.56
C ARG A 101 4.73 13.07 -7.33
N ARG A 102 4.10 14.11 -6.79
CA ARG A 102 4.14 15.45 -7.38
C ARG A 102 5.52 16.10 -7.22
N GLU A 103 6.25 15.76 -6.15
CA GLU A 103 7.57 16.30 -5.83
C GLU A 103 8.65 15.21 -5.64
N PRO A 104 8.93 14.37 -6.67
CA PRO A 104 9.72 13.14 -6.50
C PRO A 104 11.17 13.41 -6.09
N VAL A 105 11.76 14.51 -6.56
CA VAL A 105 13.13 14.89 -6.21
C VAL A 105 13.25 15.26 -4.73
N ARG A 106 12.27 16.00 -4.18
CA ARG A 106 12.25 16.35 -2.75
C ARG A 106 11.93 15.14 -1.87
N ALA A 107 11.11 14.21 -2.35
CA ALA A 107 10.84 12.94 -1.66
C ALA A 107 12.13 12.12 -1.48
N VAL A 108 12.98 12.06 -2.52
CA VAL A 108 14.26 11.33 -2.49
C VAL A 108 15.32 12.03 -1.63
N LEU A 109 15.38 13.38 -1.67
CA LEU A 109 16.46 14.14 -1.01
C LEU A 109 16.25 14.40 0.49
N ALA A 110 15.01 14.29 0.99
CA ALA A 110 14.71 14.50 2.41
C ALA A 110 13.82 13.38 2.98
N PRO A 111 14.26 12.10 2.98
CA PRO A 111 13.38 10.93 3.02
C PRO A 111 12.52 10.73 4.30
N TRP A 112 12.59 11.62 5.28
CA TRP A 112 12.03 11.38 6.62
C TRP A 112 11.29 12.54 7.25
N ARG A 113 11.19 13.71 6.60
CA ARG A 113 10.39 14.83 7.14
C ARG A 113 10.04 15.85 6.07
N HIS A 114 8.77 15.91 5.73
CA HIS A 114 8.22 16.92 4.82
C HIS A 114 7.03 17.62 5.49
N PRO A 115 7.28 18.55 6.43
CA PRO A 115 6.22 19.17 7.21
C PRO A 115 5.13 19.85 6.37
N HIS A 116 5.48 20.33 5.18
CA HIS A 116 4.54 20.92 4.23
C HIS A 116 3.63 19.86 3.58
N ILE A 117 4.15 18.66 3.28
CA ILE A 117 3.36 17.54 2.77
C ILE A 117 2.46 17.00 3.88
N ASP A 118 2.99 16.84 5.10
CA ASP A 118 2.21 16.44 6.28
C ASP A 118 1.05 17.41 6.52
N ALA A 119 1.32 18.72 6.52
CA ALA A 119 0.29 19.74 6.71
C ALA A 119 -0.75 19.74 5.59
N ALA A 120 -0.33 19.62 4.32
CA ALA A 120 -1.23 19.56 3.18
C ALA A 120 -2.12 18.32 3.21
N ALA A 121 -1.56 17.16 3.53
CA ALA A 121 -2.29 15.91 3.68
C ALA A 121 -3.29 15.98 4.84
N ALA A 122 -2.87 16.46 6.01
CA ALA A 122 -3.74 16.62 7.17
C ALA A 122 -4.89 17.60 6.91
N GLN A 123 -4.64 18.72 6.21
CA GLN A 123 -5.68 19.68 5.84
C GLN A 123 -6.73 19.05 4.92
N ARG A 124 -6.30 18.37 3.85
CA ARG A 124 -7.21 17.70 2.91
C ARG A 124 -7.98 16.57 3.59
N ALA A 125 -7.31 15.79 4.42
CA ALA A 125 -7.93 14.75 5.22
C ALA A 125 -9.01 15.34 6.15
N ALA A 126 -8.76 16.49 6.80
CA ALA A 126 -9.77 17.16 7.63
C ALA A 126 -11.02 17.58 6.83
N LEU A 127 -10.87 17.99 5.57
CA LEU A 127 -12.00 18.32 4.68
C LEU A 127 -12.76 17.07 4.20
N ALA A 128 -12.10 15.92 4.13
CA ALA A 128 -12.72 14.63 3.81
C ALA A 128 -13.41 13.96 5.02
N ARG A 129 -13.11 14.42 6.24
CA ARG A 129 -13.58 13.80 7.49
C ARG A 129 -15.10 13.56 7.57
N PRO A 130 -15.99 14.48 7.16
CA PRO A 130 -17.43 14.21 7.21
C PRO A 130 -17.87 13.03 6.34
N VAL A 131 -17.20 12.81 5.20
CA VAL A 131 -17.50 11.71 4.28
C VAL A 131 -16.94 10.40 4.82
N ILE A 132 -15.74 10.43 5.40
CA ILE A 132 -15.09 9.27 6.01
C ILE A 132 -15.78 8.89 7.33
N ALA A 133 -16.30 9.87 8.08
CA ALA A 133 -17.04 9.62 9.31
C ALA A 133 -18.42 8.99 9.05
N ALA A 134 -19.01 9.17 7.86
CA ALA A 134 -20.21 8.44 7.46
C ALA A 134 -19.98 6.91 7.36
N CYS A 135 -18.73 6.45 7.44
CA CYS A 135 -18.42 5.02 7.55
C CYS A 135 -18.87 4.40 8.88
N SER A 136 -19.19 5.19 9.93
CA SER A 136 -19.71 4.65 11.20
C SER A 136 -21.16 4.17 11.10
N ASP A 137 -21.89 4.61 10.07
CA ASP A 137 -23.29 4.19 9.84
C ASP A 137 -23.37 2.90 8.99
N LEU A 138 -22.22 2.32 8.61
CA LEU A 138 -22.10 1.11 7.79
C LEU A 138 -21.60 -0.12 8.56
N GLU A 139 -21.34 0.01 9.87
CA GLU A 139 -21.13 -1.14 10.75
C GLU A 139 -22.50 -1.72 11.12
N PRO A 140 -22.83 -2.99 10.78
CA PRO A 140 -24.01 -3.63 11.31
C PRO A 140 -23.82 -3.83 12.81
N GLY A 141 -24.78 -3.36 13.61
CA GLY A 141 -24.94 -3.79 15.00
C GLY A 141 -25.19 -5.29 15.14
#